data_AF-A0A2L0D065-F1
#
_entry.id   AF-A0A2L0D065-F1
#
_cell.length_a   1.000
_cell.length_b   1.000
_cell.length_c   1.000
_cell.angle_alpha   90.00
_cell.angle_beta   90.00
_cell.angle_gamma   90.00
#
_symmetry.space_group_name_H-M   'P 1'
#
loop_
_entity.id
_entity.type
_entity.pdbx_description
1 polymer ?
#
loop_
_entity_poly.entity_id
_entity_poly.type
_entity_poly.pdbx_seq_one_letter_code
_entity_poly.pdbx_strand_id
1 'polypeptide(L)'
;CYGGTAALFNSLAWIESSAWNGRYALVVAADIAVYAKGAARPTGGAGAIAMLLGPNAPLVFDRGVRSTYMRHAYDFYKPDLTSEYPVVDGKLSIQCYLNALDKCYQSFCKNIEQNSNQSVSLDSFDAILFHS
;
A
#
# COMPACT_ATOMS: atom_id res chain seq x y z
N CYS A 1 2.25 -2.81 -7.19
CA CYS A 1 1.41 -1.82 -6.50
C CYS A 1 1.88 -1.46 -5.08
N TYR A 2 2.33 -2.40 -4.22
CA TYR A 2 2.72 -2.08 -2.83
C TYR A 2 4.07 -1.33 -2.64
N GLY A 3 4.94 -1.31 -3.66
CA GLY A 3 6.30 -0.75 -3.54
C GLY A 3 6.36 0.71 -3.10
N GLY A 4 5.41 1.55 -3.55
CA GLY A 4 5.31 2.95 -3.11
C GLY A 4 5.03 3.08 -1.61
N THR A 5 4.11 2.28 -1.08
CA THR A 5 3.80 2.20 0.36
C THR A 5 5.00 1.70 1.17
N ALA A 6 5.74 0.71 0.65
CA ALA A 6 6.96 0.23 1.30
C ALA A 6 8.05 1.33 1.38
N ALA A 7 8.28 2.06 0.30
CA ALA A 7 9.23 3.18 0.27
C ALA A 7 8.81 4.32 1.22
N LEU A 8 7.51 4.61 1.29
CA LEU A 8 6.90 5.54 2.24
C LEU A 8 7.20 5.14 3.70
N PHE A 9 6.95 3.89 4.06
CA PHE A 9 7.25 3.39 5.40
C PHE A 9 8.73 3.38 5.74
N ASN A 10 9.60 2.99 4.80
CA ASN A 10 11.05 3.06 5.00
C ASN A 10 11.51 4.49 5.24
N SER A 11 10.93 5.46 4.53
CA SER A 11 11.27 6.88 4.67
C SER A 11 10.81 7.45 6.01
N LEU A 12 9.61 7.10 6.46
CA LEU A 12 9.13 7.46 7.80
C LEU A 12 10.03 6.88 8.89
N ALA A 13 10.38 5.59 8.79
CA ALA A 13 11.29 4.94 9.73
C ALA A 13 12.68 5.59 9.72
N TRP A 14 13.19 6.00 8.55
CA TRP A 14 14.45 6.73 8.46
C TRP A 14 14.38 8.09 9.15
N ILE A 15 13.32 8.88 8.90
CA ILE A 15 13.12 10.20 9.55
C ILE A 15 13.03 10.07 11.07
N GLU A 16 12.41 9.01 11.58
CA GLU A 16 12.27 8.76 13.02
C GLU A 16 13.51 8.09 13.65
N SER A 17 14.51 7.71 12.84
CA SER A 17 15.71 7.02 13.32
C SER A 17 16.80 7.95 13.81
N SER A 18 17.76 7.40 14.56
CA SER A 18 19.00 8.10 14.93
C SER A 18 19.91 8.44 13.76
N ALA A 19 19.67 7.85 12.57
CA ALA A 19 20.43 8.13 11.35
C ALA A 19 19.86 9.32 10.56
N TRP A 20 18.75 9.91 11.00
CA TRP A 20 18.17 11.07 10.36
C TRP A 20 19.09 12.29 10.52
N ASN A 21 19.26 13.05 9.44
CA ASN A 21 20.15 14.22 9.43
C ASN A 21 19.42 15.55 9.19
N GLY A 22 18.12 15.61 9.54
CA GLY A 22 17.31 16.82 9.43
C GLY A 22 16.78 17.13 8.03
N ARG A 23 17.19 16.38 6.99
CA ARG A 23 16.70 16.57 5.62
C ARG A 23 15.38 15.84 5.36
N TYR A 24 14.61 16.32 4.41
CA TYR A 24 13.41 15.63 3.95
C TYR A 24 13.73 14.30 3.27
N ALA A 25 12.80 13.35 3.37
CA ALA A 25 12.78 12.19 2.48
C ALA A 25 11.86 12.50 1.28
N LEU A 26 12.23 12.00 0.10
CA LEU A 26 11.41 12.09 -1.10
C LEU A 26 11.10 10.66 -1.57
N VAL A 27 9.82 10.33 -1.62
CA VAL A 27 9.34 9.04 -2.12
C VAL A 27 8.68 9.24 -3.47
N VAL A 28 9.05 8.41 -4.44
CA VAL A 28 8.44 8.39 -5.76
C VAL A 28 7.79 7.03 -5.98
N ALA A 29 6.49 7.03 -6.25
CA ALA A 29 5.75 5.87 -6.71
C ALA A 29 5.37 6.11 -8.17
N ALA A 30 5.93 5.32 -9.08
CA ALA A 30 5.70 5.45 -10.51
C ALA A 30 5.57 4.06 -11.14
N ASP A 31 4.65 3.92 -12.09
CA ASP A 31 4.39 2.66 -12.76
C ASP A 31 3.77 2.88 -14.14
N ILE A 32 3.98 1.89 -15.02
CA ILE A 32 3.29 1.76 -16.30
C ILE A 32 2.65 0.37 -16.33
N ALA A 33 1.34 0.31 -16.18
CA ALA A 33 0.56 -0.92 -16.22
C ALA A 33 0.12 -1.21 -17.66
N VAL A 34 0.81 -2.14 -18.31
CA VAL A 34 0.52 -2.60 -19.67
C VAL A 34 0.11 -4.08 -19.64
N TYR A 35 -0.92 -4.41 -20.44
CA TYR A 35 -1.48 -5.74 -20.52
C TYR A 35 -1.58 -6.24 -21.96
N ALA A 36 -1.49 -7.56 -22.13
CA ALA A 36 -1.67 -8.23 -23.41
C ALA A 36 -3.10 -8.03 -23.96
N LYS A 37 -3.38 -8.53 -25.16
CA LYS A 37 -4.75 -8.50 -25.71
C LYS A 37 -5.66 -9.36 -24.84
N GLY A 38 -6.78 -8.81 -24.39
CA GLY A 38 -7.75 -9.51 -23.56
C GLY A 38 -8.49 -8.57 -22.61
N ALA A 39 -9.25 -9.15 -21.69
CA ALA A 39 -10.13 -8.41 -20.78
C ALA A 39 -9.37 -7.50 -19.79
N ALA A 40 -8.09 -7.75 -19.51
CA ALA A 40 -7.26 -6.91 -18.66
C ALA A 40 -6.70 -5.65 -19.37
N ARG A 41 -6.75 -5.58 -20.71
CA ARG A 41 -6.20 -4.44 -21.46
C ARG A 41 -6.80 -3.08 -21.05
N PRO A 42 -8.13 -2.96 -20.89
CA PRO A 42 -8.74 -1.68 -20.49
C PRO A 42 -8.41 -1.23 -19.07
N THR A 43 -7.82 -2.10 -18.23
CA THR A 43 -7.44 -1.78 -16.84
C THR A 43 -5.98 -1.34 -16.73
N GLY A 44 -5.33 -1.00 -17.84
CA GLY A 44 -4.00 -0.40 -17.87
C GLY A 44 -3.99 1.07 -17.46
N GLY A 45 -2.80 1.64 -17.35
CA GLY A 45 -2.61 3.03 -16.97
C GLY A 45 -1.15 3.37 -16.73
N ALA A 46 -0.83 4.64 -16.57
CA ALA A 46 0.51 5.09 -16.22
C ALA A 46 0.42 6.34 -15.35
N GLY A 47 1.34 6.47 -14.39
CA GLY A 47 1.36 7.61 -13.50
C GLY A 47 2.59 7.63 -12.61
N ALA A 48 2.86 8.81 -12.03
CA ALA A 48 3.91 9.02 -11.04
C ALA A 48 3.44 10.01 -9.99
N ILE A 49 3.75 9.72 -8.72
CA ILE A 49 3.48 10.57 -7.57
C ILE A 49 4.79 10.75 -6.81
N ALA A 50 5.13 11.99 -6.48
CA ALA A 50 6.23 12.33 -5.59
C ALA A 50 5.66 12.86 -4.25
N MET A 51 6.11 12.28 -3.15
CA MET A 51 5.71 12.64 -1.78
C MET A 51 6.94 13.14 -1.03
N LEU A 52 6.88 14.36 -0.50
CA LEU A 52 7.92 14.91 0.39
C LEU A 52 7.52 14.67 1.84
N LEU A 53 8.44 14.12 2.64
CA LEU A 53 8.19 13.73 4.01
C LEU A 53 9.13 14.47 4.96
N GLY A 54 8.58 14.91 6.09
CA GLY A 54 9.32 15.59 7.15
C GLY A 54 8.47 15.80 8.40
N PRO A 55 9.06 16.36 9.47
CA PRO A 55 8.32 16.72 10.68
C PRO A 55 7.32 17.86 10.41
N ASN A 56 6.33 18.01 11.30
CA ASN A 56 5.30 19.06 11.25
C ASN A 56 4.50 19.06 9.93
N ALA A 57 4.21 17.86 9.40
CA ALA A 57 3.45 17.68 8.18
C ALA A 57 1.95 17.99 8.39
N PRO A 58 1.24 18.48 7.36
CA PRO A 58 -0.21 18.67 7.42
C PRO A 58 -0.99 17.35 7.37
N LEU A 59 -0.37 16.29 6.83
CA LEU A 59 -0.90 14.92 6.83
C LEU A 59 0.03 14.07 7.69
N VAL A 60 -0.44 13.71 8.88
CA VAL A 60 0.35 13.01 9.89
C VAL A 60 -0.03 11.52 9.91
N PHE A 61 0.96 10.65 10.06
CA PHE A 61 0.72 9.22 10.26
C PHE A 61 0.36 8.93 11.72
N ASP A 62 -0.75 8.22 11.92
CA ASP A 62 -1.09 7.67 13.23
C ASP A 62 -0.11 6.54 13.59
N ARG A 63 0.63 6.76 14.68
CA ARG A 63 1.65 5.82 15.14
C ARG A 63 1.01 4.61 15.80
N GLY A 64 1.61 3.44 15.59
CA GLY A 64 1.23 2.20 16.29
C GLY A 64 -0.07 1.53 15.82
N VAL A 65 -0.85 2.14 14.94
CA VAL A 65 -2.14 1.58 14.47
C VAL A 65 -2.04 0.87 13.12
N ARG A 66 -0.96 1.11 12.34
CA ARG A 66 -0.72 0.46 11.04
C ARG A 66 -0.78 -1.08 11.13
N SER A 67 -1.40 -1.69 10.13
CA SER A 67 -1.46 -3.15 9.95
C SER A 67 -0.86 -3.58 8.61
N THR A 68 -0.39 -4.83 8.53
CA THR A 68 0.19 -5.41 7.31
C THR A 68 -0.12 -6.89 7.23
N TYR A 69 -0.57 -7.32 6.05
CA TYR A 69 -0.77 -8.73 5.71
C TYR A 69 0.06 -9.07 4.48
N MET A 70 0.84 -10.15 4.57
CA MET A 70 1.63 -10.68 3.46
C MET A 70 1.40 -12.18 3.37
N ARG A 71 1.25 -12.69 2.15
CA ARG A 71 1.05 -14.10 1.87
C ARG A 71 1.74 -14.47 0.57
N HIS A 72 2.26 -15.69 0.50
CA HIS A 72 2.67 -16.28 -0.77
C HIS A 72 1.44 -16.60 -1.64
N ALA A 73 1.35 -15.99 -2.82
CA ALA A 73 0.29 -16.22 -3.79
C ALA A 73 0.82 -16.06 -5.22
N TYR A 74 0.14 -16.70 -6.16
CA TYR A 74 0.38 -16.60 -7.61
C TYR A 74 -0.87 -16.05 -8.31
N ASP A 75 -1.42 -14.97 -7.78
CA ASP A 75 -2.61 -14.30 -8.30
C ASP A 75 -2.28 -13.35 -9.46
N PHE A 76 -1.21 -12.56 -9.30
CA PHE A 76 -0.68 -11.66 -10.32
C PHE A 76 0.84 -11.58 -10.20
N TYR A 77 1.56 -11.94 -11.27
CA TYR A 77 3.02 -11.91 -11.27
C TYR A 77 3.60 -11.81 -12.69
N LYS A 78 4.87 -11.42 -12.79
CA LYS A 78 5.59 -11.25 -14.06
C LYS A 78 6.78 -12.23 -14.14
N PRO A 79 6.54 -13.51 -14.46
CA PRO A 79 7.59 -14.53 -14.48
C PRO A 79 8.43 -14.50 -15.76
N ASP A 80 7.86 -14.01 -16.87
CA ASP A 80 8.54 -13.91 -18.15
C ASP A 80 9.36 -12.62 -18.23
N LEU A 81 10.69 -12.76 -18.17
CA LEU A 81 11.62 -11.63 -18.20
C LEU A 81 11.75 -10.98 -19.59
N THR A 82 11.16 -11.59 -20.64
CA THR A 82 11.19 -11.07 -22.00
C THR A 82 9.94 -10.25 -22.36
N SER A 83 8.96 -10.20 -21.47
CA SER A 83 7.65 -9.58 -21.70
C SER A 83 7.28 -8.62 -20.57
N GLU A 84 6.61 -7.51 -20.91
CA GLU A 84 6.06 -6.58 -19.93
C GLU A 84 4.75 -7.07 -19.29
N TYR A 85 4.12 -8.06 -19.92
CA TYR A 85 2.78 -8.53 -19.58
C TYR A 85 2.79 -9.51 -18.40
N PRO A 86 1.85 -9.36 -17.45
CA PRO A 86 1.73 -10.27 -16.32
C PRO A 86 1.00 -11.57 -16.69
N VAL A 87 1.28 -12.61 -15.92
CA VAL A 87 0.39 -13.76 -15.74
C VAL A 87 -0.62 -13.42 -14.65
N VAL A 88 -1.91 -13.58 -14.95
CA VAL A 88 -3.00 -13.15 -14.08
C VAL A 88 -4.04 -14.26 -13.92
N ASP A 89 -4.29 -14.67 -12.68
CA ASP A 89 -5.50 -15.38 -12.28
C ASP A 89 -6.46 -14.35 -11.67
N GLY A 90 -7.40 -13.86 -12.48
CA GLY A 90 -8.30 -12.78 -12.07
C GLY A 90 -9.21 -13.16 -10.91
N LYS A 91 -9.67 -14.42 -10.85
CA LYS A 91 -10.54 -14.89 -9.75
C LYS A 91 -9.74 -14.95 -8.45
N LEU A 92 -8.54 -15.52 -8.50
CA LEU A 92 -7.66 -15.59 -7.33
C LEU A 92 -7.22 -14.19 -6.88
N SER A 93 -6.95 -13.27 -7.81
CA SER A 93 -6.55 -11.88 -7.51
C SER A 93 -7.61 -11.16 -6.68
N ILE A 94 -8.89 -11.28 -7.05
CA ILE A 94 -10.00 -10.68 -6.27
C ILE A 94 -10.08 -11.31 -4.88
N GLN A 95 -9.94 -12.64 -4.79
CA GLN A 95 -9.97 -13.35 -3.50
C GLN A 95 -8.79 -12.95 -2.60
N CYS A 96 -7.59 -12.84 -3.16
CA CYS A 96 -6.40 -12.37 -2.46
C CYS A 96 -6.58 -10.96 -1.93
N TYR A 97 -7.07 -10.04 -2.77
CA TYR A 97 -7.29 -8.64 -2.39
C TYR A 97 -8.27 -8.49 -1.24
N LEU A 98 -9.46 -9.12 -1.34
CA LEU A 98 -10.47 -9.05 -0.28
C LEU A 98 -10.01 -9.71 1.02
N ASN A 99 -9.30 -10.85 0.93
CA ASN A 99 -8.74 -11.49 2.11
C ASN A 99 -7.67 -10.61 2.79
N ALA A 100 -6.81 -9.97 2.01
CA ALA A 100 -5.82 -9.04 2.53
C ALA A 100 -6.48 -7.82 3.18
N LEU A 101 -7.53 -7.27 2.57
CA LEU A 101 -8.32 -6.18 3.14
C LEU A 101 -8.91 -6.58 4.52
N ASP A 102 -9.58 -7.73 4.59
CA ASP A 102 -10.16 -8.23 5.85
C ASP A 102 -9.09 -8.40 6.93
N LYS A 103 -7.96 -9.03 6.60
CA LYS A 103 -6.86 -9.27 7.55
C LYS A 103 -6.21 -7.98 8.00
N CYS A 104 -5.94 -7.06 7.08
CA CYS A 104 -5.39 -5.75 7.40
C CYS A 104 -6.32 -4.97 8.32
N TYR A 105 -7.62 -4.91 8.01
CA TYR A 105 -8.61 -4.18 8.80
C TYR A 105 -8.81 -4.78 10.19
N GLN A 106 -8.94 -6.11 10.30
CA GLN A 106 -9.05 -6.80 11.60
C GLN A 106 -7.87 -6.49 12.52
N SER A 107 -6.64 -6.57 11.98
CA SER A 107 -5.43 -6.25 12.74
C SER A 107 -5.30 -4.75 13.05
N PHE A 108 -5.77 -3.86 12.17
CA PHE A 108 -5.83 -2.43 12.43
C PHE A 108 -6.78 -2.12 13.60
N CYS A 109 -8.00 -2.68 13.59
CA CYS A 109 -8.96 -2.51 14.68
C CYS A 109 -8.37 -2.98 16.03
N LYS A 110 -7.70 -4.14 16.02
CA LYS A 110 -7.02 -4.66 17.21
C LYS A 110 -5.92 -3.72 17.71
N ASN A 111 -5.12 -3.14 16.82
CA ASN A 111 -4.06 -2.21 17.22
C ASN A 111 -4.62 -0.92 17.83
N ILE A 112 -5.74 -0.39 17.31
CA ILE A 112 -6.43 0.74 17.92
C ILE A 112 -6.93 0.38 19.31
N GLU A 113 -7.65 -0.73 19.44
CA GLU A 113 -8.19 -1.18 20.72
C GLU A 113 -7.10 -1.30 21.79
N GLN A 114 -5.92 -1.83 21.43
CA GLN A 114 -4.77 -1.95 22.31
C GLN A 114 -4.12 -0.61 22.69
N ASN A 115 -4.12 0.38 21.79
CA ASN A 115 -3.44 1.65 22.00
C ASN A 115 -4.32 2.72 22.66
N SER A 116 -5.64 2.69 22.43
CA SER A 116 -6.57 3.73 22.88
C SER A 116 -7.76 3.24 23.70
N ASN A 117 -7.93 1.92 23.89
CA ASN A 117 -9.12 1.30 24.50
C ASN A 117 -10.44 1.73 23.82
N GLN A 118 -10.39 2.06 22.53
CA GLN A 118 -11.56 2.40 21.72
C GLN A 118 -11.76 1.37 20.63
N SER A 119 -13.01 1.12 20.27
CA SER A 119 -13.36 0.38 19.06
C SER A 119 -13.43 1.33 17.87
N VAL A 120 -13.11 0.81 16.68
CA VAL A 120 -13.18 1.56 15.42
C VAL A 120 -14.22 0.91 14.50
N SER A 121 -14.98 1.74 13.79
CA SER A 121 -15.93 1.32 12.76
C SER A 121 -15.72 2.15 11.48
N LEU A 122 -16.53 1.91 10.44
CA LEU A 122 -16.50 2.74 9.23
C LEU A 122 -16.88 4.20 9.52
N ASP A 123 -17.72 4.46 10.53
CA ASP A 123 -18.13 5.80 10.93
C ASP A 123 -17.01 6.58 11.65
N SER A 124 -15.90 5.91 11.98
CA SER A 124 -14.72 6.54 12.58
C SER A 124 -13.84 7.26 11.56
N PHE A 125 -14.16 7.19 10.26
CA PHE A 125 -13.35 7.77 9.19
C PHE A 125 -14.14 8.78 8.37
N ASP A 126 -13.58 9.97 8.17
CA ASP A 126 -14.13 10.95 7.20
C ASP A 126 -13.95 10.47 5.76
N ALA A 127 -12.91 9.68 5.49
CA ALA A 127 -12.60 9.12 4.18
C ALA A 127 -11.82 7.81 4.31
N ILE A 128 -12.02 6.91 3.33
CA ILE A 128 -11.27 5.65 3.20
C ILE A 128 -10.71 5.57 1.79
N LEU A 129 -9.38 5.47 1.69
CA LEU A 129 -8.67 5.42 0.41
C LEU A 129 -8.18 4.00 0.14
N PHE A 130 -8.24 3.58 -1.13
CA PHE A 130 -7.86 2.24 -1.58
C PHE A 130 -6.88 2.30 -2.75
N HIS A 131 -6.19 1.19 -3.00
CA HIS A 131 -5.60 0.96 -4.31
C HIS A 131 -6.72 0.76 -5.34
N SER A 132 -6.68 1.52 -6.42
CA SER A 132 -7.60 1.46 -7.57
C SER A 132 -6.91 0.99 -8.84
#